data_AF-A0A1W9RJH9-F1
#
_entry.id   AF-A0A1W9RJH9-F1
#
_cell.length_a   1.000
_cell.length_b   1.000
_cell.length_c   1.000
_cell.angle_alpha   90.00
_cell.angle_beta   90.00
_cell.angle_gamma   90.00
#
_symmetry.space_group_name_H-M   'P 1'
#
loop_
_entity.id
_entity.type
_entity.pdbx_description
1 polymer ?
#
loop_
_entity_poly.entity_id
_entity_poly.type
_entity_poly.pdbx_seq_one_letter_code
_entity_poly.pdbx_strand_id
1 'polypeptide(L)' 'LKEAKDAVELKMIVKALIQTRGNISASAKLLDISRPTLHDLLKKHNVDPEDYRVTKK' A
#
# COMPACT_ATOMS: atom_id res chain seq x y z
N LEU A 1 19.11 10.27 -5.18
CA LEU A 1 18.80 8.85 -5.45
C LEU A 1 17.74 8.25 -4.52
N LYS A 2 17.68 8.61 -3.23
CA LYS A 2 16.67 8.08 -2.28
C LYS A 2 15.23 8.46 -2.66
N GLU A 3 14.98 9.71 -3.04
CA GLU A 3 13.64 10.20 -3.39
C GLU A 3 12.99 9.46 -4.57
N ALA A 4 13.79 9.06 -5.57
CA ALA A 4 13.30 8.29 -6.70
C ALA A 4 12.80 6.90 -6.28
N LYS A 5 13.44 6.28 -5.27
CA LYS A 5 13.03 4.98 -4.74
C LYS A 5 11.74 5.10 -3.92
N ASP A 6 11.65 6.12 -3.07
CA ASP A 6 10.46 6.36 -2.26
C ASP A 6 9.22 6.65 -3.13
N ALA A 7 9.37 7.40 -4.22
CA ALA A 7 8.28 7.66 -5.16
C ALA A 7 7.80 6.39 -5.89
N VAL A 8 8.72 5.48 -6.22
CA VAL A 8 8.37 4.19 -6.85
C VAL A 8 7.67 3.28 -5.85
N GLU A 9 8.19 3.20 -4.62
CA GLU A 9 7.62 2.42 -3.52
C GLU A 9 6.19 2.88 -3.20
N LEU A 10 5.98 4.20 -3.06
CA LEU A 10 4.66 4.79 -2.85
C LEU A 10 3.68 4.42 -3.98
N LYS A 11 4.10 4.55 -5.24
CA LYS A 11 3.26 4.20 -6.39
C LYS A 11 2.87 2.73 -6.40
N MET A 12 3.78 1.83 -6.03
CA MET A 12 3.49 0.39 -5.94
C MET A 12 2.45 0.10 -4.84
N ILE A 13 2.62 0.69 -3.66
CA ILE A 13 1.68 0.52 -2.53
C ILE A 13 0.29 1.01 -2.90
N VAL A 14 0.19 2.24 -3.42
CA VAL A 14 -1.10 2.83 -3.83
C VAL A 14 -1.78 1.98 -4.90
N LYS A 15 -1.03 1.52 -5.91
CA LYS A 15 -1.58 0.65 -6.95
C LYS A 15 -2.11 -0.66 -6.38
N ALA A 16 -1.40 -1.28 -5.45
CA ALA A 16 -1.86 -2.52 -4.79
C ALA A 16 -3.13 -2.27 -3.97
N LEU A 17 -3.17 -1.19 -3.16
CA LEU A 17 -4.34 -0.83 -2.36
C LEU A 17 -5.58 -0.56 -3.23
N ILE A 18 -5.43 0.13 -4.36
CA ILE A 18 -6.53 0.36 -5.30
C ILE A 18 -7.04 -0.97 -5.88
N GLN A 19 -6.13 -1.84 -6.33
CA GLN A 19 -6.51 -3.12 -6.94
C GLN A 19 -7.22 -4.06 -5.95
N THR A 20 -6.83 -4.00 -4.67
CA THR A 20 -7.37 -4.87 -3.63
C THR A 20 -8.47 -4.20 -2.80
N ARG A 21 -8.86 -2.97 -3.15
CA ARG A 21 -9.89 -2.18 -2.47
C ARG A 21 -9.59 -1.99 -0.98
N GLY A 22 -8.37 -1.58 -0.66
CA GLY A 22 -7.91 -1.35 0.71
C GLY A 22 -7.61 -2.63 1.50
N ASN A 23 -7.66 -3.81 0.88
CA ASN A 23 -7.35 -5.06 1.58
C ASN A 23 -5.83 -5.23 1.75
N ILE A 24 -5.34 -4.89 2.94
CA ILE A 24 -3.92 -4.98 3.34
C ILE A 24 -3.33 -6.37 3.06
N SER A 25 -4.05 -7.45 3.41
CA SER A 25 -3.55 -8.81 3.22
C SER A 25 -3.40 -9.19 1.75
N ALA A 26 -4.36 -8.77 0.91
CA ALA A 26 -4.29 -8.98 -0.52
C ALA A 26 -3.22 -8.09 -1.17
N SER A 27 -3.05 -6.85 -0.71
CA SER A 27 -2.00 -5.94 -1.21
C SER A 27 -0.62 -6.46 -0.89
N ALA A 28 -0.40 -6.97 0.32
CA ALA A 28 0.88 -7.54 0.72
C ALA A 28 1.23 -8.76 -0.15
N LYS A 29 0.25 -9.64 -0.41
CA LYS A 29 0.42 -10.76 -1.35
C LYS A 29 0.71 -10.31 -2.77
N LEU A 30 0.05 -9.24 -3.24
CA LEU A 30 0.23 -8.71 -4.59
C LEU A 30 1.63 -8.11 -4.80
N LEU A 31 2.17 -7.48 -3.76
CA LEU A 31 3.52 -6.92 -3.73
C LEU A 31 4.60 -7.94 -3.36
N ASP A 32 4.23 -9.19 -3.10
CA ASP A 32 5.10 -10.28 -2.64
C ASP A 32 5.92 -9.93 -1.37
N ILE A 33 5.25 -9.27 -0.42
CA ILE A 33 5.82 -8.88 0.87
C ILE A 33 4.98 -9.39 2.04
N SER A 34 5.57 -9.36 3.23
CA SER A 34 4.86 -9.67 4.45
C SER A 34 3.88 -8.55 4.85
N ARG A 35 2.78 -8.90 5.54
CA ARG A 35 1.87 -7.90 6.12
C ARG A 35 2.56 -6.88 7.04
N PRO A 36 3.46 -7.27 7.98
CA PRO A 36 4.14 -6.28 8.81
C PRO A 36 5.01 -5.33 7.97
N THR A 37 5.70 -5.83 6.92
CA THR A 37 6.43 -4.98 5.97
C THR A 37 5.50 -3.96 5.31
N LEU A 38 4.32 -4.37 4.86
CA LEU A 38 3.35 -3.45 4.27
C LEU A 38 2.89 -2.40 5.31
N HIS A 39 2.64 -2.78 6.57
CA HIS A 39 2.29 -1.82 7.63
C HIS A 39 3.40 -0.79 7.86
N ASP A 40 4.66 -1.22 7.91
CA ASP A 40 5.81 -0.31 8.07
C ASP A 40 5.91 0.67 6.90
N LEU A 41 5.68 0.18 5.67
CA LEU A 41 5.67 1.00 4.47
C LEU A 41 4.53 2.02 4.47
N LEU A 42 3.32 1.61 4.86
CA LEU A 42 2.17 2.51 4.99
C LEU A 42 2.44 3.62 6.01
N LYS A 43 3.03 3.28 7.15
CA LYS A 43 3.40 4.24 8.19
C LYS A 43 4.51 5.20 7.73
N LYS A 44 5.52 4.68 7.05
CA LYS A 44 6.63 5.48 6.48
C LYS A 44 6.12 6.52 5.48
N HIS A 45 5.12 6.16 4.67
CA HIS A 45 4.55 7.01 3.63
C HIS A 45 3.26 7.74 4.06
N ASN A 46 2.83 7.57 5.31
CA ASN A 46 1.60 8.13 5.88
C ASN A 46 0.35 7.85 5.02
N VAL A 47 0.22 6.61 4.54
CA VAL A 47 -0.89 6.14 3.71
C VAL A 47 -1.86 5.33 4.56
N ASP A 48 -3.14 5.71 4.57
CA ASP A 48 -4.19 4.93 5.21
C ASP A 48 -4.82 3.95 4.19
N PRO A 49 -4.79 2.63 4.42
CA PRO A 49 -5.45 1.66 3.55
C PRO A 49 -6.98 1.81 3.53
N GLU A 50 -7.60 2.39 4.56
CA GLU A 50 -9.04 2.60 4.63
C GLU A 50 -9.52 3.63 3.60
N ASP A 51 -8.69 4.60 3.20
CA ASP A 51 -8.99 5.56 2.13
C ASP A 51 -9.26 4.88 0.78
N TYR A 52 -8.74 3.67 0.60
CA TYR A 52 -8.89 2.87 -0.62
C TYR A 52 -9.94 1.78 -0.49
N ARG A 53 -10.56 1.65 0.69
CA ARG A 53 -11.67 0.73 0.88
C ARG A 53 -12.91 1.36 0.28
N VAL A 54 -13.45 0.73 -0.76
CA VAL A 54 -14.77 1.10 -1.29
C VAL A 54 -15.83 0.66 -0.28
N THR A 55 -16.00 1.44 0.78
CA THR A 55 -17.24 1.45 1.55
C THR A 55 -18.30 1.97 0.59
N LYS A 56 -19.15 1.04 0.13
CA LYS A 56 -20.39 1.36 -0.58
C LYS A 56 -21.08 2.50 0.17
N LYS A 57 -21.22 3.65 -0.47
CA LYS A 57 -22.30 4.58 -0.17
C LYS A 57 -23.56 4.07 -0.86
#